data_AF-A0A940IXR4-F1
#
_entry.id   AF-A0A940IXR4-F1
#
_cell.length_a   1.000
_cell.length_b   1.000
_cell.length_c   1.000
_cell.angle_alpha   90.00
_cell.angle_beta   90.00
_cell.angle_gamma   90.00
#
_symmetry.space_group_name_H-M   'P 1'
#
loop_
_entity.id
_entity.type
_entity.pdbx_description
1 polymer ?
#
loop_
_entity_poly.entity_id
_entity_poly.type
_entity_poly.pdbx_seq_one_letter_code
_entity_poly.pdbx_strand_id
1 'polypeptide(L)'
;AQPVRAGAIAIALGSHAGTPVAAAGVVSLAGPAWRSLRGGDIDTRIELGLSMRRSAEGGLALDAGGHAIGMSVFGPRGRVLVIPGATVDRVAAQLAAHGRVPRGYLGAALQPVKVDPEGIGAMVMGIDQGGPGAAAGLRQGDVILAWNGEPVHSVPRLVRALGPASVGSRARLSVRRAGEPVDVDVTLGERPAD
;
A
#
# COMPACT_ATOMS: atom_id res chain seq x y z
N ALA A 1 -0.99 -7.43 -22.27
CA ALA A 1 -0.61 -6.09 -22.76
C ALA A 1 0.90 -6.04 -22.97
N GLN A 2 1.38 -5.33 -23.99
CA GLN A 2 2.81 -5.15 -24.23
C GLN A 2 3.43 -4.31 -23.09
N PRO A 3 4.64 -4.62 -22.61
CA PRO A 3 5.25 -3.86 -21.52
C PRO A 3 5.55 -2.43 -21.96
N VAL A 4 5.10 -1.47 -21.15
CA VAL A 4 5.38 -0.04 -21.32
C VAL A 4 6.88 0.22 -21.14
N ARG A 5 7.49 0.98 -22.06
CA ARG A 5 8.93 1.27 -22.06
C ARG A 5 9.19 2.76 -21.92
N ALA A 6 10.26 3.12 -21.23
CA ALA A 6 10.74 4.50 -21.19
C ALA A 6 11.02 5.01 -22.62
N GLY A 7 10.70 6.28 -22.88
CA GLY A 7 10.79 6.91 -24.20
C GLY A 7 9.59 6.68 -25.12
N ALA A 8 8.65 5.78 -24.78
CA ALA A 8 7.42 5.62 -25.54
C ALA A 8 6.53 6.87 -25.43
N ILE A 9 5.80 7.20 -26.49
CA ILE A 9 4.79 8.26 -26.47
C ILE A 9 3.60 7.80 -25.63
N ALA A 10 3.08 8.73 -24.82
CA ALA A 10 1.90 8.51 -24.01
C ALA A 10 0.96 9.73 -24.05
N ILE A 11 -0.33 9.47 -23.97
CA ILE A 11 -1.39 10.49 -23.89
C ILE A 11 -2.19 10.24 -22.62
N ALA A 12 -2.33 11.25 -21.77
CA ALA A 12 -3.24 11.24 -20.63
C ALA A 12 -4.52 12.01 -21.00
N LEU A 13 -5.66 11.36 -20.87
CA LEU A 13 -6.99 11.92 -21.04
C LEU A 13 -7.61 12.20 -19.66
N GLY A 14 -8.54 13.13 -19.59
CA GLY A 14 -9.33 13.38 -18.39
C GLY A 14 -10.44 14.39 -18.63
N SER A 15 -10.95 14.99 -17.54
CA SER A 15 -12.01 16.00 -17.60
C SER A 15 -11.65 17.25 -16.82
N HIS A 16 -12.16 18.39 -17.27
CA HIS A 16 -12.10 19.65 -16.55
C HIS A 16 -13.43 20.38 -16.71
N ALA A 17 -14.16 20.58 -15.61
CA ALA A 17 -15.49 21.18 -15.60
C ALA A 17 -16.45 20.53 -16.63
N GLY A 18 -16.43 19.20 -16.73
CA GLY A 18 -17.26 18.43 -17.67
C GLY A 18 -16.75 18.42 -19.11
N THR A 19 -15.67 19.14 -19.43
CA THR A 19 -15.08 19.17 -20.77
C THR A 19 -13.89 18.20 -20.86
N PRO A 20 -13.80 17.36 -21.90
CA PRO A 20 -12.63 16.51 -22.12
C PRO A 20 -11.35 17.32 -22.27
N VAL A 21 -10.27 16.86 -21.64
CA VAL A 21 -8.93 17.43 -21.77
C VAL A 21 -7.92 16.32 -22.02
N ALA A 22 -6.85 16.65 -22.74
CA ALA A 22 -5.77 15.73 -23.03
C ALA A 22 -4.41 16.40 -22.84
N ALA A 23 -3.41 15.62 -22.45
CA ALA A 23 -2.01 16.01 -22.41
C ALA A 23 -1.16 14.88 -23.01
N ALA A 24 -0.24 15.22 -23.91
CA ALA A 24 0.67 14.26 -24.51
C ALA A 24 2.09 14.48 -23.98
N GLY A 25 2.87 13.40 -23.95
CA GLY A 25 4.28 13.43 -23.59
C GLY A 25 4.91 12.06 -23.80
N VAL A 26 5.90 11.74 -22.98
CA VAL A 26 6.60 10.46 -23.04
C VAL A 26 6.54 9.74 -21.70
N VAL A 27 6.74 8.43 -21.72
CA VAL A 27 7.06 7.65 -20.52
C VAL A 27 8.46 8.04 -20.07
N SER A 28 8.57 8.81 -18.99
CA SER A 28 9.85 9.27 -18.45
C SER A 28 10.55 8.21 -17.61
N LEU A 29 9.77 7.28 -17.02
CA LEU A 29 10.29 6.15 -16.28
C LEU A 29 9.35 4.95 -16.45
N ALA A 30 9.92 3.79 -16.74
CA ALA A 30 9.27 2.49 -16.64
C ALA A 30 10.18 1.59 -15.78
N GLY A 31 9.65 1.10 -14.66
CA GLY A 31 10.40 0.35 -13.66
C GLY A 31 9.61 -0.83 -13.09
N PRO A 32 10.23 -1.59 -12.17
CA PRO A 32 9.61 -2.79 -11.60
C PRO A 32 8.36 -2.46 -10.78
N ALA A 33 7.67 -3.51 -10.33
CA ALA A 33 6.61 -3.42 -9.35
C ALA A 33 7.09 -2.64 -8.10
N TRP A 34 6.18 -1.91 -7.49
CA TRP A 34 6.48 -1.06 -6.35
C TRP A 34 5.28 -0.98 -5.41
N ARG A 35 5.54 -0.47 -4.21
CA ARG A 35 4.52 -0.32 -3.17
C ARG A 35 4.22 1.15 -2.91
N SER A 36 2.95 1.51 -2.98
CA SER A 36 2.50 2.88 -2.72
C SER A 36 2.70 3.26 -1.25
N LEU A 37 2.74 4.58 -0.97
CA LEU A 37 2.84 5.08 0.40
C LEU A 37 1.70 4.61 1.30
N ARG A 38 0.52 4.36 0.71
CA ARG A 38 -0.66 3.80 1.39
C ARG A 38 -0.70 2.27 1.38
N GLY A 39 0.44 1.62 1.10
CA GLY A 39 0.61 0.17 1.17
C GLY A 39 -0.15 -0.62 0.10
N GLY A 40 -0.51 -0.01 -1.02
CA GLY A 40 -1.06 -0.73 -2.17
C GLY A 40 0.07 -1.25 -3.07
N ASP A 41 -0.06 -2.47 -3.57
CA ASP A 41 0.92 -3.06 -4.47
C ASP A 41 0.58 -2.68 -5.91
N ILE A 42 1.56 -2.17 -6.66
CA ILE A 42 1.41 -1.64 -8.02
C ILE A 42 2.34 -2.43 -8.93
N ASP A 43 1.79 -2.99 -10.01
CA ASP A 43 2.48 -3.99 -10.84
C ASP A 43 3.70 -3.44 -11.59
N THR A 44 3.73 -2.14 -11.87
CA THR A 44 4.81 -1.49 -12.61
C THR A 44 4.88 -0.01 -12.23
N ARG A 45 6.09 0.52 -12.05
CA ARG A 45 6.27 1.96 -11.85
C ARG A 45 6.34 2.65 -13.21
N ILE A 46 5.32 3.46 -13.53
CA ILE A 46 5.25 4.23 -14.77
C ILE A 46 5.12 5.70 -14.39
N GLU A 47 6.05 6.52 -14.86
CA GLU A 47 6.00 7.99 -14.75
C GLU A 47 5.89 8.61 -16.14
N LEU A 48 5.06 9.64 -16.28
CA LEU A 48 4.90 10.38 -17.53
C LEU A 48 5.61 11.74 -17.41
N GLY A 49 6.38 12.07 -18.45
CA GLY A 49 6.95 13.39 -18.67
C GLY A 49 5.95 14.32 -19.33
N LEU A 50 4.86 14.64 -18.63
CA LEU A 50 3.84 15.59 -19.11
C LEU A 50 3.28 16.41 -17.95
N SER A 51 2.63 17.53 -18.27
CA SER A 51 1.86 18.33 -17.32
C SER A 51 0.37 18.14 -17.56
N MET A 52 -0.38 17.89 -16.49
CA MET A 52 -1.82 17.65 -16.53
C MET A 52 -2.53 18.49 -15.46
N ARG A 53 -3.81 18.82 -15.68
CA ARG A 53 -4.65 19.47 -14.66
C ARG A 53 -4.97 18.48 -13.54
N ARG A 54 -5.04 18.96 -12.29
CA ARG A 54 -5.49 18.14 -11.15
C ARG A 54 -6.89 17.55 -11.35
N SER A 55 -7.79 18.27 -12.01
CA SER A 55 -9.15 17.78 -12.30
C SER A 55 -9.16 16.58 -13.26
N ALA A 56 -8.08 16.37 -14.03
CA ALA A 56 -7.95 15.26 -14.98
C ALA A 56 -7.30 14.02 -14.35
N GLU A 57 -6.96 14.06 -13.06
CA GLU A 57 -6.54 12.88 -12.30
C GLU A 57 -7.63 11.79 -12.32
N GLY A 58 -7.20 10.53 -12.40
CA GLY A 58 -8.09 9.38 -12.53
C GLY A 58 -8.52 9.09 -13.97
N GLY A 59 -8.05 9.86 -14.95
CA GLY A 59 -8.35 9.65 -16.36
C GLY A 59 -7.48 8.58 -17.03
N LEU A 60 -7.81 8.25 -18.27
CA LEU A 60 -7.16 7.17 -19.02
C LEU A 60 -5.78 7.59 -19.54
N ALA A 61 -4.77 6.73 -19.35
CA ALA A 61 -3.48 6.85 -20.00
C ALA A 61 -3.40 5.86 -21.18
N LEU A 62 -2.98 6.37 -22.34
CA LEU A 62 -2.91 5.65 -23.61
C LEU A 62 -1.48 5.63 -24.15
N ASP A 63 -1.12 4.58 -24.89
CA ASP A 63 0.07 4.56 -25.75
C ASP A 63 -0.18 5.24 -27.11
N ALA A 64 0.87 5.30 -27.94
CA ALA A 64 0.80 5.89 -29.29
C ALA A 64 -0.18 5.20 -30.25
N GLY A 65 -0.51 3.93 -29.99
CA GLY A 65 -1.49 3.16 -30.76
C GLY A 65 -2.93 3.36 -30.28
N GLY A 66 -3.13 4.17 -29.23
CA GLY A 66 -4.45 4.37 -28.61
C GLY A 66 -4.86 3.24 -27.66
N HIS A 67 -3.95 2.34 -27.29
CA HIS A 67 -4.25 1.29 -26.31
C HIS A 67 -4.09 1.82 -24.89
N ALA A 68 -5.00 1.39 -24.00
CA ALA A 68 -4.94 1.73 -22.59
C ALA A 68 -3.71 1.11 -21.91
N ILE A 69 -2.91 1.95 -21.25
CA ILE A 69 -1.79 1.52 -20.41
C ILE A 69 -2.12 1.64 -18.92
N GLY A 70 -3.15 2.40 -18.54
CA GLY A 70 -3.64 2.48 -17.18
C GLY A 70 -4.37 3.78 -16.88
N MET A 71 -4.36 4.19 -15.61
CA MET A 71 -5.02 5.39 -15.11
C MET A 71 -3.99 6.42 -14.63
N SER A 72 -4.09 7.67 -15.07
CA SER A 72 -3.17 8.75 -14.72
C SER A 72 -3.48 9.33 -13.34
N VAL A 73 -2.48 9.46 -12.47
CA VAL A 73 -2.63 10.00 -11.11
C VAL A 73 -1.47 10.90 -10.73
N PHE A 74 -1.64 11.74 -9.69
CA PHE A 74 -0.55 12.55 -9.15
C PHE A 74 0.17 11.80 -8.04
N GLY A 75 1.45 11.56 -8.28
CA GLY A 75 2.39 11.02 -7.30
C GLY A 75 3.03 12.10 -6.40
N PRO A 76 3.94 11.67 -5.52
CA PRO A 76 4.72 12.57 -4.68
C PRO A 76 5.43 13.65 -5.52
N ARG A 77 5.45 14.89 -5.00
CA ARG A 77 6.03 16.07 -5.68
C ARG A 77 5.36 16.42 -7.02
N GLY A 78 4.11 15.99 -7.24
CA GLY A 78 3.33 16.37 -8.42
C GLY A 78 3.70 15.63 -9.71
N ARG A 79 4.50 14.55 -9.61
CA ARG A 79 4.82 13.70 -10.77
C ARG A 79 3.55 13.03 -11.28
N VAL A 80 3.40 12.93 -12.61
CA VAL A 80 2.30 12.16 -13.20
C VAL A 80 2.70 10.70 -13.25
N LEU A 81 1.96 9.86 -12.54
CA LEU A 81 2.13 8.40 -12.52
C LEU A 81 1.02 7.75 -13.34
N VAL A 82 1.26 6.51 -13.79
CA VAL A 82 0.21 5.65 -14.31
C VAL A 82 0.04 4.46 -13.37
N ILE A 83 -1.19 4.25 -12.90
CA ILE A 83 -1.61 3.00 -12.24
C ILE A 83 -1.95 2.01 -13.35
N PRO A 84 -1.16 0.92 -13.52
CA PRO A 84 -1.34 0.00 -14.63
C PRO A 84 -2.74 -0.63 -14.67
N GLY A 85 -3.22 -0.96 -15.86
CA GLY A 85 -4.52 -1.65 -16.05
C GLY A 85 -4.66 -2.90 -15.18
N ALA A 86 -3.63 -3.73 -15.08
CA ALA A 86 -3.62 -4.92 -14.22
C ALA A 86 -3.89 -4.59 -12.73
N THR A 87 -3.35 -3.47 -12.23
CA THR A 87 -3.62 -3.01 -10.86
C THR A 87 -5.08 -2.57 -10.73
N VAL A 88 -5.58 -1.82 -11.72
CA VAL A 88 -6.97 -1.34 -11.74
C VAL A 88 -7.95 -2.51 -11.78
N ASP A 89 -7.75 -3.48 -12.67
CA ASP A 89 -8.60 -4.67 -12.82
C ASP A 89 -8.68 -5.48 -11.53
N ARG A 90 -7.53 -5.70 -10.89
CA ARG A 90 -7.46 -6.42 -9.60
C ARG A 90 -8.23 -5.68 -8.50
N VAL A 91 -8.07 -4.37 -8.40
CA VAL A 91 -8.78 -3.57 -7.38
C VAL A 91 -10.28 -3.48 -7.69
N ALA A 92 -10.65 -3.29 -8.96
CA ALA A 92 -12.03 -3.26 -9.40
C ALA A 92 -12.76 -4.58 -9.10
N ALA A 93 -12.11 -5.72 -9.33
CA ALA A 93 -12.66 -7.04 -8.99
C ALA A 93 -12.94 -7.17 -7.48
N GLN A 94 -12.03 -6.72 -6.62
CA GLN A 94 -12.25 -6.74 -5.16
C GLN A 94 -13.39 -5.81 -4.74
N LEU A 95 -13.45 -4.60 -5.29
CA LEU A 95 -14.52 -3.65 -5.02
C LEU A 95 -15.88 -4.18 -5.49
N ALA A 96 -15.94 -4.80 -6.67
CA ALA A 96 -17.18 -5.39 -7.18
C ALA A 96 -17.67 -6.56 -6.32
N ALA A 97 -16.76 -7.39 -5.81
CA ALA A 97 -17.09 -8.56 -5.00
C ALA A 97 -17.46 -8.21 -3.55
N HIS A 98 -16.81 -7.21 -2.95
CA HIS A 98 -16.89 -6.97 -1.50
C HIS A 98 -17.32 -5.54 -1.11
N GLY A 99 -17.49 -4.64 -2.09
CA GLY A 99 -17.74 -3.21 -1.85
C GLY A 99 -16.52 -2.45 -1.29
N ARG A 100 -15.41 -3.15 -0.99
CA ARG A 100 -14.19 -2.58 -0.39
C ARG A 100 -12.97 -3.42 -0.72
N VAL A 101 -11.78 -2.84 -0.52
CA VAL A 101 -10.51 -3.57 -0.58
C VAL A 101 -10.14 -4.01 0.84
N PRO A 102 -10.16 -5.31 1.15
CA PRO A 102 -9.87 -5.79 2.50
C PRO A 102 -8.42 -5.45 2.88
N ARG A 103 -8.20 -5.16 4.16
CA ARG A 103 -6.88 -4.86 4.71
C ARG A 103 -6.63 -5.71 5.94
N GLY A 104 -5.42 -6.23 6.06
CA GLY A 104 -4.99 -6.93 7.25
C GLY A 104 -5.10 -6.05 8.48
N TYR A 105 -5.44 -6.66 9.60
CA TYR A 105 -5.66 -5.97 10.85
C TYR A 105 -5.05 -6.73 12.01
N LEU A 106 -4.14 -6.06 12.70
CA LEU A 106 -3.60 -6.55 13.97
C LEU A 106 -4.47 -6.15 15.16
N GLY A 107 -5.27 -5.08 15.06
CA GLY A 107 -5.98 -4.54 16.23
C GLY A 107 -5.07 -3.83 17.23
N ALA A 108 -3.94 -3.30 16.80
CA ALA A 108 -2.99 -2.59 17.66
C ALA A 108 -2.54 -1.26 17.05
N ALA A 109 -2.49 -0.22 17.88
CA ALA A 109 -1.85 1.05 17.56
C ALA A 109 -0.36 0.94 17.88
N LEU A 110 0.49 1.15 16.88
CA LEU A 110 1.94 0.94 16.99
C LEU A 110 2.71 2.26 16.91
N GLN A 111 3.69 2.44 17.79
CA GLN A 111 4.62 3.56 17.79
C GLN A 111 6.07 3.05 17.73
N PRO A 112 6.92 3.63 16.87
CA PRO A 112 8.33 3.25 16.84
C PRO A 112 9.02 3.71 18.13
N VAL A 113 9.81 2.82 18.73
CA VAL A 113 10.62 3.12 19.93
C VAL A 113 12.03 2.61 19.74
N LYS A 114 13.00 3.28 20.36
CA LYS A 114 14.38 2.76 20.44
C LYS A 114 14.44 1.69 21.52
N VAL A 115 15.15 0.61 21.21
CA VAL A 115 15.28 -0.58 22.04
C VAL A 115 16.76 -0.92 22.04
N ASP A 116 17.42 -0.86 23.19
CA ASP A 116 18.84 -1.21 23.32
C ASP A 116 18.95 -2.66 23.79
N PRO A 117 19.75 -3.54 23.13
CA PRO A 117 20.59 -3.31 21.94
C PRO A 117 19.92 -3.59 20.59
N GLU A 118 18.63 -3.92 20.54
CA GLU A 118 17.94 -4.43 19.35
C GLU A 118 17.64 -3.38 18.24
N GLY A 119 17.91 -2.10 18.52
CA GLY A 119 17.71 -0.98 17.61
C GLY A 119 16.33 -0.33 17.72
N ILE A 120 15.40 -0.69 16.84
CA ILE A 120 14.05 -0.11 16.77
C ILE A 120 13.02 -1.21 17.02
N GLY A 121 12.02 -0.95 17.86
CA GLY A 121 10.85 -1.82 18.04
C GLY A 121 9.55 -1.10 17.72
N ALA A 122 8.45 -1.85 17.72
CA ALA A 122 7.09 -1.31 17.61
C ALA A 122 6.36 -1.46 18.95
N MET A 123 6.26 -0.39 19.71
CA MET A 123 5.51 -0.37 20.97
C MET A 123 4.01 -0.32 20.69
N VAL A 124 3.26 -1.17 21.38
CA VAL A 124 1.80 -1.19 21.37
C VAL A 124 1.28 -0.08 22.28
N MET A 125 0.81 1.00 21.67
CA MET A 125 0.28 2.18 22.38
C MET A 125 -1.19 2.00 22.80
N GLY A 126 -1.91 1.12 22.12
CA GLY A 126 -3.30 0.82 22.39
C GLY A 126 -3.71 -0.44 21.65
N ILE A 127 -4.74 -1.10 22.15
CA ILE A 127 -5.25 -2.34 21.60
C ILE A 127 -6.77 -2.26 21.44
N ASP A 128 -7.25 -2.71 20.29
CA ASP A 128 -8.66 -2.96 20.08
C ASP A 128 -9.03 -4.26 20.82
N GLN A 129 -9.88 -4.15 21.84
CA GLN A 129 -10.27 -5.27 22.69
C GLN A 129 -11.10 -6.32 21.96
N GLY A 130 -11.81 -5.94 20.89
CA GLY A 130 -12.48 -6.88 19.99
C GLY A 130 -11.57 -7.40 18.87
N GLY A 131 -10.33 -6.90 18.82
CA GLY A 131 -9.43 -7.10 17.70
C GLY A 131 -8.55 -8.35 17.80
N PRO A 132 -7.89 -8.73 16.69
CA PRO A 132 -7.11 -9.96 16.62
C PRO A 132 -5.92 -10.01 17.58
N GLY A 133 -5.26 -8.87 17.80
CA GLY A 133 -4.13 -8.75 18.72
C GLY A 133 -4.55 -9.02 20.16
N ALA A 134 -5.70 -8.49 20.60
CA ALA A 134 -6.23 -8.73 21.93
C ALA A 134 -6.60 -10.21 22.11
N ALA A 135 -7.26 -10.81 21.12
CA ALA A 135 -7.59 -12.24 21.12
C ALA A 135 -6.35 -13.14 21.19
N ALA A 136 -5.22 -12.71 20.60
CA ALA A 136 -3.93 -13.40 20.68
C ALA A 136 -3.15 -13.11 21.98
N GLY A 137 -3.67 -12.23 22.86
CA GLY A 137 -3.03 -11.90 24.13
C GLY A 137 -1.91 -10.86 24.02
N LEU A 138 -1.82 -10.11 22.92
CA LEU A 138 -1.02 -8.89 22.82
C LEU A 138 -1.59 -7.85 23.81
N ARG A 139 -0.75 -6.97 24.34
CA ARG A 139 -1.13 -5.99 25.36
C ARG A 139 -0.52 -4.62 25.08
N GLN A 140 -1.17 -3.58 25.59
CA GLN A 140 -0.58 -2.24 25.66
C GLN A 140 0.73 -2.29 26.46
N GLY A 141 1.76 -1.62 25.95
CA GLY A 141 3.10 -1.62 26.52
C GLY A 141 4.02 -2.74 26.01
N ASP A 142 3.49 -3.73 25.28
CA ASP A 142 4.34 -4.69 24.57
C ASP A 142 5.19 -3.98 23.52
N VAL A 143 6.45 -4.38 23.40
CA VAL A 143 7.34 -3.90 22.33
C VAL A 143 7.59 -5.05 21.37
N ILE A 144 7.04 -4.99 20.16
CA ILE A 144 7.27 -5.98 19.11
C ILE A 144 8.68 -5.77 18.56
N LEU A 145 9.51 -6.80 18.65
CA LEU A 145 10.90 -6.83 18.22
C LEU A 145 11.08 -7.59 16.90
N ALA A 146 10.26 -8.61 16.63
CA ALA A 146 10.29 -9.35 15.37
C ALA A 146 8.89 -9.74 14.88
N TRP A 147 8.75 -9.90 13.56
CA TRP A 147 7.55 -10.33 12.86
C TRP A 147 7.89 -11.48 11.91
N ASN A 148 7.35 -12.67 12.17
CA ASN A 148 7.68 -13.90 11.44
C ASN A 148 9.18 -14.20 11.41
N GLY A 149 9.88 -13.95 12.52
CA GLY A 149 11.34 -14.11 12.63
C GLY A 149 12.17 -12.97 12.05
N GLU A 150 11.56 -12.03 11.34
CA GLU A 150 12.25 -10.84 10.80
C GLU A 150 12.26 -9.70 11.81
N PRO A 151 13.42 -9.14 12.18
CA PRO A 151 13.49 -8.01 13.08
C PRO A 151 12.68 -6.80 12.57
N VAL A 152 11.98 -6.15 13.50
CA VAL A 152 11.26 -4.92 13.20
C VAL A 152 12.28 -3.80 13.08
N HIS A 153 12.30 -3.12 11.94
CA HIS A 153 13.15 -1.92 11.75
C HIS A 153 12.31 -0.66 11.50
N SER A 154 11.01 -0.82 11.23
CA SER A 154 10.13 0.28 10.83
C SER A 154 8.67 -0.10 11.01
N VAL A 155 7.96 0.65 11.86
CA VAL A 155 6.50 0.52 12.01
C VAL A 155 5.77 0.72 10.68
N PRO A 156 6.09 1.76 9.86
CA PRO A 156 5.47 1.90 8.54
C PRO A 156 5.66 0.69 7.62
N ARG A 157 6.80 -0.02 7.69
CA ARG A 157 7.01 -1.25 6.93
C ARG A 157 6.10 -2.38 7.40
N LEU A 158 5.94 -2.52 8.72
CA LEU A 158 5.05 -3.50 9.34
C LEU A 158 3.59 -3.24 8.95
N VAL A 159 3.06 -2.01 9.09
CA VAL A 159 1.67 -1.75 8.70
C VAL A 159 1.46 -1.87 7.19
N ARG A 160 2.49 -1.60 6.37
CA ARG A 160 2.43 -1.94 4.94
C ARG A 160 2.25 -3.44 4.74
N ALA A 161 2.93 -4.30 5.50
CA ALA A 161 2.76 -5.76 5.39
C ALA A 161 1.31 -6.24 5.64
N LEU A 162 0.49 -5.45 6.34
CA LEU A 162 -0.94 -5.70 6.57
C LEU A 162 -1.81 -5.37 5.32
N GLY A 163 -1.43 -5.91 4.17
CA GLY A 163 -2.17 -5.78 2.90
C GLY A 163 -3.37 -6.74 2.80
N PRO A 164 -4.10 -6.72 1.66
CA PRO A 164 -5.26 -7.61 1.45
C PRO A 164 -4.94 -9.10 1.64
N ALA A 165 -3.80 -9.55 1.13
CA ALA A 165 -3.37 -10.95 1.22
C ALA A 165 -3.03 -11.42 2.65
N SER A 166 -2.93 -10.49 3.61
CA SER A 166 -2.61 -10.83 5.00
C SER A 166 -3.84 -11.16 5.84
N VAL A 167 -5.06 -10.85 5.36
CA VAL A 167 -6.30 -11.19 6.07
C VAL A 167 -6.42 -12.71 6.22
N GLY A 168 -6.65 -13.19 7.44
CA GLY A 168 -6.73 -14.61 7.78
C GLY A 168 -5.39 -15.33 7.91
N SER A 169 -4.27 -14.67 7.57
CA SER A 169 -2.93 -15.25 7.72
C SER A 169 -2.47 -15.25 9.18
N ARG A 170 -1.61 -16.22 9.55
CA ARG A 170 -0.95 -16.24 10.86
C ARG A 170 0.34 -15.43 10.83
N ALA A 171 0.59 -14.68 11.89
CA ALA A 171 1.83 -13.98 12.13
C ALA A 171 2.37 -14.32 13.53
N ARG A 172 3.66 -14.63 13.62
CA ARG A 172 4.38 -14.82 14.89
C ARG A 172 5.07 -13.52 15.27
N LEU A 173 4.76 -13.00 16.45
CA LEU A 173 5.36 -11.78 16.99
C LEU A 173 6.28 -12.17 18.14
N SER A 174 7.54 -11.74 18.09
CA SER A 174 8.40 -11.77 19.28
C SER A 174 8.32 -10.41 19.94
N VAL A 175 7.83 -10.37 21.18
CA VAL A 175 7.58 -9.15 21.94
C VAL A 175 8.39 -9.13 23.22
N ARG A 176 8.72 -7.93 23.68
CA ARG A 176 9.26 -7.69 25.02
C ARG A 176 8.15 -7.11 25.89
N ARG A 177 7.78 -7.84 26.94
CA ARG A 177 6.72 -7.48 27.89
C ARG A 177 7.32 -7.34 29.27
N ALA A 178 7.27 -6.14 29.82
CA ALA A 178 7.86 -5.84 31.14
C ALA A 178 9.33 -6.30 31.28
N GLY A 179 10.09 -6.28 30.19
CA GLY A 179 11.50 -6.72 30.15
C GLY A 179 11.70 -8.15 29.66
N GLU A 180 10.69 -9.02 29.74
CA GLU A 180 10.80 -10.43 29.38
C GLU A 180 10.40 -10.69 27.91
N PRO A 181 11.09 -11.61 27.22
CA PRO A 181 10.69 -12.05 25.88
C PRO A 181 9.43 -12.92 25.94
N VAL A 182 8.47 -12.64 25.08
CA VAL A 182 7.22 -13.40 24.92
C VAL A 182 6.94 -13.55 23.43
N ASP A 183 6.58 -14.76 22.99
CA ASP A 183 6.09 -14.97 21.62
C ASP A 183 4.55 -14.94 21.61
N VAL A 184 3.99 -14.26 20.62
CA VAL A 184 2.55 -14.12 20.40
C VAL A 184 2.22 -14.53 18.97
N ASP A 185 1.52 -15.65 18.81
CA ASP A 185 1.00 -16.08 17.51
C ASP A 185 -0.41 -15.46 17.30
N VAL A 186 -0.54 -14.59 16.30
CA VAL A 186 -1.78 -13.89 15.97
C VAL A 186 -2.31 -14.31 14.61
N THR A 187 -3.62 -14.52 14.49
CA THR A 187 -4.29 -14.62 13.18
C THR A 187 -4.79 -13.24 12.80
N LEU A 188 -4.29 -12.66 11.71
CA LEU A 188 -4.66 -11.31 11.30
C LEU A 188 -6.12 -11.27 10.83
N GLY A 189 -6.86 -10.30 11.32
CA GLY A 189 -8.24 -10.06 10.92
C GLY A 189 -8.35 -9.17 9.69
N GLU A 190 -9.58 -8.94 9.25
CA GLU A 190 -9.89 -7.84 8.34
C GLU A 190 -10.12 -6.58 9.15
N ARG A 191 -9.59 -5.44 8.69
CA ARG A 191 -9.82 -4.15 9.34
C ARG A 191 -11.30 -3.81 9.23
N PRO A 192 -11.98 -3.47 10.35
CA PRO A 192 -13.36 -2.99 10.29
C PRO A 192 -13.48 -1.82 9.31
N ALA A 193 -14.59 -1.77 8.57
CA ALA A 193 -14.95 -0.53 7.87
C ALA A 193 -15.34 0.49 8.93
N ASP A 194 -14.79 1.71 8.82
CA ASP A 194 -15.24 2.86 9.59
C ASP A 194 -16.72 3.18 9.27
#